data_AF-A0A2G5X097-F1
#
_entry.id   AF-A0A2G5X097-F1
#
_cell.length_a   1.000
_cell.length_b   1.000
_cell.length_c   1.000
_cell.angle_alpha   90.00
_cell.angle_beta   90.00
_cell.angle_gamma   90.00
#
_symmetry.space_group_name_H-M   'P 1'
#
loop_
_entity.id
_entity.type
_entity.pdbx_description
1 polymer ?
#
loop_
_entity_poly.entity_id
_entity_poly.type
_entity_poly.pdbx_seq_one_letter_code
_entity_poly.pdbx_strand_id
1 'polypeptide(L)'
;MLTMKLDHLVYFTQDDPHSIVMEQRAKGNRAAVLGQHESFGTANALLYADNVYIEWLTVEDEDKDKARIAATDLPLIAQYFHGQQTGDGWQ
;
A
#
# COMPACT_ATOMS: atom_id res chain seq x y z
N MET A 1 -0.42 16.00 27.91
CA MET A 1 0.11 16.26 26.55
C MET A 1 -0.19 15.04 25.70
N LEU A 2 -0.74 15.22 24.51
CA LEU A 2 -0.85 14.14 23.52
C LEU A 2 0.48 14.04 22.78
N THR A 3 1.03 12.83 22.69
CA THR A 3 2.27 12.55 21.97
C THR A 3 1.92 11.88 20.65
N MET A 4 2.32 12.47 19.52
CA MET A 4 2.22 11.84 18.21
C MET A 4 3.31 10.80 18.05
N LYS A 5 2.96 9.66 17.44
CA LYS A 5 3.91 8.60 17.07
C LYS A 5 3.73 8.27 15.60
N LEU A 6 4.82 7.93 14.93
CA LEU A 6 4.75 7.33 13.61
C LEU A 6 4.12 5.95 13.74
N ASP A 7 3.15 5.66 12.88
CA ASP A 7 2.48 4.36 12.82
C ASP A 7 2.98 3.57 11.60
N HIS A 8 2.89 4.16 10.42
CA HIS A 8 3.37 3.53 9.19
C HIS A 8 3.77 4.54 8.11
N LEU A 9 4.40 4.01 7.07
CA LEU A 9 4.72 4.69 5.81
C LEU A 9 4.06 3.93 4.66
N VAL A 10 3.51 4.65 3.68
CA VAL A 10 2.88 4.06 2.50
C VAL A 10 3.84 4.14 1.31
N TYR A 11 4.14 3.01 0.70
CA TYR A 11 4.89 2.88 -0.55
C TYR A 11 3.93 2.48 -1.66
N PHE A 12 3.76 3.33 -2.68
CA PHE A 12 2.90 2.98 -3.81
C PHE A 12 3.65 2.07 -4.77
N THR A 13 3.00 1.00 -5.21
CA THR A 13 3.61 0.00 -6.09
C THR A 13 2.62 -0.52 -7.12
N GLN A 14 3.15 -1.01 -8.24
CA GLN A 14 2.40 -1.80 -9.22
C GLN A 14 2.58 -3.31 -9.03
N ASP A 15 3.45 -3.72 -8.11
CA ASP A 15 3.70 -5.13 -7.84
C ASP A 15 2.53 -5.75 -7.05
N ASP A 16 2.31 -7.04 -7.31
CA ASP A 16 1.35 -7.85 -6.57
C ASP A 16 1.79 -8.01 -5.09
N PRO A 17 0.90 -7.79 -4.10
CA PRO A 17 1.24 -7.90 -2.68
C PRO A 17 1.81 -9.26 -2.28
N HIS A 18 1.39 -10.36 -2.91
CA HIS A 18 1.95 -11.68 -2.59
C HIS A 18 3.41 -11.77 -3.02
N SER A 19 3.74 -11.25 -4.21
CA SER A 19 5.12 -11.21 -4.70
C SER A 19 6.06 -10.42 -3.76
N ILE A 20 5.61 -9.26 -3.28
CA ILE A 20 6.34 -8.42 -2.32
C ILE A 20 6.58 -9.19 -1.02
N VAL A 21 5.53 -9.83 -0.47
CA VAL A 21 5.66 -10.59 0.78
C VAL A 21 6.61 -11.78 0.64
N MET A 22 6.57 -12.48 -0.50
CA MET A 22 7.52 -13.57 -0.78
C MET A 22 8.96 -13.06 -0.80
N GLU A 23 9.22 -11.95 -1.49
CA GLU A 23 10.54 -11.34 -1.57
C GLU A 23 11.04 -10.89 -0.18
N GLN A 24 10.21 -10.19 0.58
CA GLN A 24 10.58 -9.70 1.91
C GLN A 24 10.85 -10.84 2.88
N ARG A 25 10.05 -11.92 2.84
CA ARG A 25 10.30 -13.12 3.65
C ARG A 25 11.60 -13.81 3.25
N ALA A 26 11.92 -13.87 1.96
CA ALA A 26 13.19 -14.43 1.49
C ALA A 26 14.41 -13.63 1.99
N LYS A 27 14.23 -12.32 2.24
CA LYS A 27 15.22 -11.44 2.86
C LYS A 27 15.30 -11.57 4.40
N GLY A 28 14.48 -12.43 5.01
CA GLY A 28 14.41 -12.61 6.46
C GLY A 28 13.52 -11.59 7.18
N ASN A 29 12.77 -10.78 6.44
CA ASN A 29 11.91 -9.75 7.01
C ASN A 29 10.52 -10.30 7.40
N ARG A 30 9.91 -9.68 8.39
CA ARG A 30 8.54 -10.00 8.81
C ARG A 30 7.53 -9.29 7.91
N ALA A 31 7.06 -9.98 6.88
CA ALA A 31 6.04 -9.45 5.97
C ALA A 31 4.77 -10.31 5.90
N ALA A 32 3.63 -9.67 5.67
CA ALA A 32 2.33 -10.32 5.51
C ALA A 32 1.47 -9.59 4.47
N VAL A 33 0.66 -10.36 3.74
CA VAL A 33 -0.47 -9.79 2.97
C VAL A 33 -1.55 -9.51 4.01
N LEU A 34 -2.02 -8.26 4.11
CA LEU A 34 -3.07 -7.92 5.07
C LEU A 34 -4.46 -8.09 4.43
N GLY A 35 -4.66 -7.64 3.19
CA GLY A 35 -5.85 -8.02 2.44
C GLY A 35 -6.14 -7.18 1.20
N GLN A 36 -7.21 -7.59 0.51
CA GLN A 36 -7.88 -6.81 -0.51
C GLN A 36 -8.90 -5.89 0.17
N HIS A 37 -8.75 -4.58 -0.02
CA HIS A 37 -9.76 -3.61 0.36
C HIS A 37 -10.83 -3.56 -0.73
N GLU A 38 -11.69 -4.58 -0.77
CA GLU A 38 -12.68 -4.77 -1.84
C GLU A 38 -13.60 -3.55 -2.05
N SER A 39 -13.87 -2.76 -1.00
CA SER A 39 -14.70 -1.54 -1.11
C SER A 39 -13.98 -0.37 -1.79
N PHE A 40 -12.65 -0.41 -1.87
CA PHE A 40 -11.80 0.67 -2.39
C PHE A 40 -11.01 0.27 -3.63
N GLY A 41 -10.95 -1.02 -3.97
CA GLY A 41 -10.20 -1.51 -5.13
C GLY A 41 -8.69 -1.44 -4.96
N THR A 42 -8.21 -1.49 -3.71
CA THR A 42 -6.78 -1.49 -3.38
C THR A 42 -6.41 -2.77 -2.65
N ALA A 43 -5.16 -3.19 -2.76
CA ALA A 43 -4.61 -4.30 -1.98
C ALA A 43 -3.28 -3.88 -1.35
N ASN A 44 -2.89 -4.55 -0.26
CA ASN A 44 -1.64 -4.22 0.42
C ASN A 44 -0.82 -5.40 0.93
N ALA A 45 0.49 -5.14 1.00
CA ALA A 45 1.45 -5.93 1.75
C ALA A 45 2.02 -5.08 2.88
N LEU A 46 2.26 -5.69 4.04
CA LEU A 46 2.88 -5.03 5.17
C LEU A 46 4.25 -5.62 5.46
N LEU A 47 5.25 -4.75 5.67
CA LEU A 47 6.52 -5.09 6.30
C LEU A 47 6.55 -4.50 7.69
N TYR A 48 6.56 -5.37 8.69
CA TYR A 48 6.68 -4.98 10.08
C TYR A 48 8.14 -4.67 10.41
N ALA A 49 8.38 -3.44 10.85
CA ALA A 49 9.58 -3.05 11.59
C ALA A 49 9.27 -3.10 13.10
N ASP A 50 10.14 -2.53 13.94
CA ASP A 50 10.02 -2.61 15.40
C ASP A 50 8.71 -2.01 15.93
N ASN A 51 8.52 -0.70 15.72
CA ASN A 51 7.38 0.05 16.24
C ASN A 51 6.53 0.71 15.14
N VAL A 52 6.82 0.39 13.88
CA VAL A 52 6.16 0.93 12.68
C VAL A 52 6.06 -0.16 11.61
N TYR A 53 5.30 0.08 10.56
CA TYR A 53 5.31 -0.79 9.37
C TYR A 53 5.39 0.03 8.06
N ILE A 54 5.84 -0.63 7.00
CA ILE A 54 5.69 -0.14 5.63
C ILE A 54 4.48 -0.84 5.03
N GLU A 55 3.54 -0.06 4.52
CA GLU A 55 2.42 -0.53 3.71
C GLU A 55 2.77 -0.34 2.23
N TRP A 56 2.99 -1.44 1.51
CA TRP A 56 2.93 -1.39 0.05
C TRP A 56 1.48 -1.38 -0.36
N LEU A 57 1.05 -0.30 -1.00
CA LEU A 57 -0.32 -0.13 -1.47
C LEU A 57 -0.35 -0.16 -3.00
N THR A 58 -1.24 -0.99 -3.54
CA THR A 58 -1.50 -1.10 -4.98
C THR A 58 -2.99 -1.03 -5.27
N VAL A 59 -3.33 -0.79 -6.53
CA VAL A 59 -4.69 -0.92 -7.08
C VAL A 59 -4.69 -2.15 -7.98
N GLU A 60 -5.64 -3.05 -7.76
CA GLU A 60 -5.80 -4.22 -8.62
C GLU A 60 -6.43 -3.82 -9.95
N ASP A 61 -5.92 -4.35 -11.06
CA ASP A 61 -6.35 -3.93 -12.41
C ASP A 61 -7.85 -4.14 -12.64
N GLU A 62 -8.39 -5.25 -12.14
CA GLU A 62 -9.82 -5.58 -12.21
C GLU A 62 -10.72 -4.63 -11.40
N ASP A 63 -10.13 -3.90 -10.45
CA ASP A 63 -10.81 -3.04 -9.49
C ASP A 63 -10.46 -1.54 -9.69
N LYS A 64 -9.77 -1.21 -10.78
CA LYS A 64 -9.28 0.14 -11.07
C LYS A 64 -10.37 1.21 -11.11
N ASP A 65 -11.53 0.89 -11.69
CA ASP A 65 -12.67 1.84 -11.75
C ASP A 65 -13.21 2.14 -10.35
N LYS A 66 -13.25 1.13 -9.48
CA LYS A 66 -13.65 1.28 -8.08
C LYS A 66 -12.66 2.16 -7.32
N ALA A 67 -11.36 1.93 -7.51
CA ALA A 67 -10.32 2.79 -6.95
C ALA A 67 -10.40 4.24 -7.47
N ARG A 68 -10.75 4.45 -8.74
CA ARG A 68 -10.97 5.80 -9.30
C ARG A 68 -12.15 6.52 -8.65
N ILE A 69 -13.22 5.80 -8.34
CA ILE A 69 -14.35 6.36 -7.57
C ILE A 69 -13.87 6.67 -6.14
N ALA A 70 -13.20 5.73 -5.48
CA ALA A 70 -12.71 5.93 -4.11
C ALA A 70 -11.76 7.13 -3.99
N ALA A 71 -10.94 7.39 -5.02
CA ALA A 71 -10.03 8.53 -5.09
C ALA A 71 -10.71 9.91 -5.07
N THR A 72 -12.03 10.01 -5.29
CA THR A 72 -12.73 11.30 -5.18
C THR A 72 -12.78 11.79 -3.73
N ASP A 73 -12.82 10.86 -2.77
CA ASP A 73 -13.00 11.15 -1.35
C ASP A 73 -11.84 10.65 -0.47
N LEU A 74 -10.98 9.78 -1.00
CA LEU A 74 -9.85 9.18 -0.28
C LEU A 74 -8.50 9.68 -0.83
N PRO A 75 -7.87 10.67 -0.16
CA PRO A 75 -6.65 11.31 -0.66
C PRO A 75 -5.49 10.36 -0.92
N LEU A 76 -5.35 9.29 -0.14
CA LEU A 76 -4.27 8.31 -0.31
C LEU A 76 -4.40 7.55 -1.64
N ILE A 77 -5.62 7.23 -2.05
CA ILE A 77 -5.89 6.57 -3.33
C ILE A 77 -5.74 7.57 -4.49
N ALA A 78 -6.13 8.83 -4.29
CA ALA A 78 -5.85 9.89 -5.26
C ALA A 78 -4.34 10.05 -5.48
N GLN A 79 -3.54 9.97 -4.42
CA GLN A 79 -2.10 10.07 -4.47
C GLN A 79 -1.45 8.90 -5.24
N TYR A 80 -1.96 7.68 -5.07
CA TYR A 80 -1.57 6.53 -5.89
C TYR A 80 -1.70 6.84 -7.41
N PHE A 81 -2.85 7.39 -7.84
CA PHE A 81 -3.07 7.70 -9.25
C PHE A 81 -2.24 8.89 -9.76
N HIS A 82 -1.94 9.87 -8.90
CA HIS A 82 -0.99 10.92 -9.24
C HIS A 82 0.40 10.35 -9.50
N GLY A 83 0.80 9.36 -8.70
CA GLY A 83 2.12 8.76 -8.74
C GLY A 83 2.39 7.76 -9.85
N GLN A 84 1.34 7.19 -10.47
CA GLN A 84 1.51 6.23 -11.58
C GLN A 84 2.37 6.77 -12.73
N GLN A 85 2.45 8.09 -12.94
CA GLN A 85 3.27 8.67 -14.00
C GLN A 85 4.78 8.50 -13.77
N THR A 86 5.21 8.31 -12.52
CA THR A 86 6.62 8.23 -12.12
C THR A 86 7.05 6.82 -11.71
N GLY A 87 6.10 5.88 -11.60
CA GLY A 87 6.32 4.53 -11.10
C GLY A 87 6.26 4.45 -9.57
N ASP A 88 6.76 3.33 -9.05
CA ASP A 88 6.77 3.00 -7.62
C ASP A 88 7.49 4.05 -6.76
N GLY A 89 6.98 4.33 -5.56
CA GLY A 89 7.66 5.23 -4.64
C GLY A 89 6.85 5.79 -3.47
N TRP A 90 7.56 6.61 -2.69
CA TRP A 90 7.03 7.44 -1.61
C TRP A 90 6.58 8.77 -2.23
N GLN A 91 5.29 8.92 -2.47
CA GLN A 91 4.72 10.13 -3.08
C GLN A 91 4.28 11.11 -2.01
#